data_AF-A0A7V2NBZ6-F1
#
_entry.id   AF-A0A7V2NBZ6-F1
#
_cell.length_a   1.000
_cell.length_b   1.000
_cell.length_c   1.000
_cell.angle_alpha   90.00
_cell.angle_beta   90.00
_cell.angle_gamma   90.00
#
_symmetry.space_group_name_H-M   'P 1'
#
loop_
_entity.id
_entity.type
_entity.pdbx_description
1 polymer ?
#
loop_
_entity_poly.entity_id
_entity_poly.type
_entity_poly.pdbx_seq_one_letter_code
_entity_poly.pdbx_strand_id
1 'polypeptide(L)' 'MDKGINKWPEDERPRERLIKFGASGMSNAHLLAIILRTGSRDKSAIKLARELLIHFGTLHEIE' A
#
# COMPACT_ATOMS: atom_id res chain seq x y z
N MET A 1 11.52 0.07 13.19
CA MET A 1 10.52 0.99 12.60
C MET A 1 10.67 0.95 11.09
N ASP A 2 9.61 0.56 10.39
CA ASP A 2 9.58 0.61 8.93
C ASP A 2 9.76 2.08 8.50
N LYS A 3 10.76 2.38 7.65
CA LYS A 3 11.05 3.76 7.26
C LYS A 3 9.79 4.34 6.60
N GLY A 4 9.46 5.60 6.92
CA GLY A 4 8.36 6.30 6.27
C GLY A 4 8.47 6.16 4.74
N ILE A 5 7.36 5.84 4.08
CA ILE A 5 7.30 5.62 2.62
C ILE A 5 7.81 6.86 1.86
N ASN A 6 7.71 8.05 2.48
CA ASN A 6 8.28 9.29 1.97
C ASN A 6 9.83 9.28 1.83
N LYS A 7 10.54 8.32 2.41
CA LYS A 7 11.99 8.16 2.29
C LYS A 7 12.40 7.20 1.16
N TRP A 8 11.43 6.54 0.53
CA TRP A 8 11.71 5.66 -0.60
C TRP A 8 12.09 6.48 -1.84
N PRO A 9 12.86 5.90 -2.77
CA PRO A 9 13.02 6.47 -4.11
C PRO A 9 11.66 6.83 -4.69
N GLU A 10 11.57 7.95 -5.42
CA GLU A 10 10.27 8.45 -5.91
C GLU A 10 9.54 7.39 -6.74
N ASP A 11 10.24 6.69 -7.63
CA ASP A 11 9.67 5.61 -8.46
C ASP A 11 9.11 4.42 -7.68
N GLU A 12 9.49 4.25 -6.40
CA GLU A 12 9.00 3.18 -5.54
C GLU A 12 7.83 3.63 -4.65
N ARG A 13 7.59 4.94 -4.53
CA ARG A 13 6.49 5.47 -3.73
C ARG A 13 5.17 5.10 -4.39
N PRO A 14 4.16 4.62 -3.65
CA PRO A 14 2.90 4.14 -4.23
C PRO A 14 2.21 5.15 -5.15
N ARG A 15 2.17 6.43 -4.76
CA ARG A 15 1.49 7.47 -5.56
C ARG A 15 2.22 7.79 -6.85
N GLU A 16 3.54 7.98 -6.78
CA GLU A 16 4.35 8.26 -7.97
C GLU A 16 4.37 7.06 -8.92
N ARG A 17 4.48 5.84 -8.37
CA ARG A 17 4.38 4.60 -9.13
C ARG A 17 3.01 4.46 -9.80
N LEU A 18 1.93 4.84 -9.12
CA LEU A 18 0.57 4.86 -9.71
C LEU A 18 0.51 5.85 -10.89
N ILE A 19 1.07 7.04 -10.75
CA ILE A 19 1.12 8.05 -11.81
C ILE A 19 1.91 7.54 -13.02
N LYS A 20 3.05 6.88 -12.78
CA LYS A 20 3.97 6.42 -13.83
C LYS A 20 3.48 5.18 -14.58
N PHE A 21 2.92 4.19 -13.86
CA PHE A 21 2.60 2.87 -14.43
C PHE A 21 1.11 2.57 -14.49
N GLY A 22 0.26 3.44 -13.94
CA GLY A 22 -1.18 3.20 -13.81
C GLY A 22 -1.51 2.09 -12.81
N ALA A 23 -2.81 1.87 -12.58
CA ALA A 23 -3.28 0.88 -11.61
C ALA A 23 -2.91 -0.57 -12.01
N SER A 24 -2.85 -0.87 -13.32
CA SER A 24 -2.45 -2.18 -13.84
C SER A 24 -1.00 -2.54 -13.53
N GLY A 25 -0.13 -1.54 -13.30
CA GLY A 25 1.28 -1.73 -12.91
C GLY A 25 1.50 -1.86 -11.40
N MET A 26 0.42 -1.91 -10.60
CA MET A 26 0.48 -1.98 -9.15
C MET A 26 -0.03 -3.31 -8.62
N SER A 27 0.51 -3.72 -7.47
CA SER A 27 -0.12 -4.79 -6.69
C SER A 27 -1.29 -4.23 -5.88
N ASN A 28 -2.27 -5.07 -5.57
CA ASN A 28 -3.42 -4.72 -4.72
C ASN A 28 -2.98 -4.09 -3.39
N ALA A 29 -1.87 -4.56 -2.81
CA ALA A 29 -1.32 -3.99 -1.58
C ALA A 29 -0.87 -2.53 -1.74
N HIS A 30 -0.31 -2.14 -2.88
CA HIS A 30 0.05 -0.75 -3.12
C HIS A 30 -1.18 0.14 -3.31
N LEU A 31 -2.17 -0.35 -4.06
CA LEU A 31 -3.43 0.37 -4.26
C LEU A 31 -4.14 0.59 -2.92
N LEU A 32 -4.26 -0.46 -2.11
CA LEU A 32 -4.83 -0.37 -0.78
C LEU A 32 -4.01 0.53 0.15
N ALA A 33 -2.68 0.50 0.09
CA ALA A 33 -1.83 1.40 0.86
C ALA A 33 -2.06 2.89 0.54
N ILE A 34 -2.39 3.22 -0.72
CA ILE A 34 -2.75 4.58 -1.12
C ILE A 34 -4.07 4.99 -0.46
N ILE A 35 -5.06 4.09 -0.47
CA ILE A 35 -6.37 4.30 0.16
C ILE A 35 -6.24 4.49 1.67
N LEU A 36 -5.43 3.66 2.34
CA LEU A 36 -5.19 3.76 3.78
C LEU A 36 -4.51 5.07 4.19
N ARG A 37 -3.77 5.72 3.27
CA ARG A 37 -2.99 6.97 3.43
C ARG A 37 -1.88 6.95 4.47
N THR A 38 -2.03 6.20 5.57
CA THR A 38 -1.10 6.09 6.67
C THR A 38 -0.99 4.64 7.13
N GLY A 39 0.20 4.28 7.62
CA GLY A 39 0.41 3.00 8.30
C GLY A 39 -0.03 3.06 9.77
N SER A 40 0.36 2.06 10.54
CA SER A 40 0.23 2.04 12.00
C SER A 40 1.55 2.44 12.67
N ARG A 41 1.59 2.47 14.01
CA ARG A 41 2.78 2.83 14.79
C ARG A 41 4.03 2.01 14.39
N ASP A 42 3.85 0.74 14.04
CA ASP A 42 4.95 -0.20 13.78
C ASP A 42 5.04 -0.69 12.33
N LYS A 43 4.09 -0.30 11.46
CA LYS A 43 3.95 -0.85 10.11
C LYS A 43 3.70 0.27 9.10
N SER A 44 4.40 0.23 7.97
CA SER A 44 4.08 1.09 6.83
C SER A 44 2.68 0.78 6.27
N ALA A 45 2.09 1.73 5.53
CA ALA A 45 0.79 1.54 4.88
C ALA A 45 0.78 0.31 3.94
N ILE A 46 1.91 0.02 3.28
CA ILE A 46 2.04 -1.16 2.41
C ILE A 46 2.04 -2.45 3.23
N LYS A 47 2.76 -2.48 4.35
CA LYS A 47 2.79 -3.67 5.22
C LYS A 47 1.41 -3.93 5.83
N LEU A 48 0.74 -2.86 6.29
CA LEU A 48 -0.64 -2.95 6.77
C LEU A 48 -1.60 -3.44 5.68
N ALA A 49 -1.52 -2.88 4.47
CA ALA A 49 -2.33 -3.32 3.34
C ALA A 49 -2.12 -4.80 2.99
N ARG A 50 -0.87 -5.28 3.00
CA ARG A 50 -0.58 -6.72 2.79
C ARG A 50 -1.22 -7.59 3.86
N GLU A 51 -1.12 -7.20 5.13
CA GLU A 51 -1.73 -7.96 6.22
C GLU A 51 -3.24 -8.01 6.12
N LEU A 52 -3.89 -6.89 5.75
CA LEU A 52 -5.33 -6.86 5.53
C LEU A 52 -5.74 -7.79 4.38
N LEU A 53 -5.01 -7.76 3.26
CA LEU A 53 -5.29 -8.66 2.13
C LEU A 53 -5.04 -10.14 2.46
N ILE A 54 -4.08 -10.44 3.34
CA ILE A 54 -3.87 -11.83 3.81
C ILE A 54 -4.98 -12.26 4.76
N HIS A 55 -5.40 -11.36 5.66
CA HIS A 55 -6.37 -11.68 6.71
C HIS A 55 -7.79 -11.79 6.17
N PHE A 56 -8.18 -10.87 5.28
CA PHE A 56 -9.53 -10.80 4.72
C PHE A 56 -9.64 -11.37 3.31
N GLY A 57 -8.53 -11.68 2.64
CA GLY A 57 -8.53 -12.13 1.24
C GLY A 57 -8.84 -10.97 0.30
N THR A 58 -10.12 -10.76 0.04
CA THR A 58 -10.65 -9.73 -0.86
C THR A 58 -11.38 -8.63 -0.08
N LEU A 59 -11.46 -7.42 -0.65
CA LEU A 59 -12.28 -6.36 -0.07
C LEU A 59 -13.78 -6.71 -0.04
N HIS A 60 -14.23 -7.67 -0.86
CA HIS A 60 -15.62 -8.13 -0.87
C HIS A 60 -15.98 -8.92 0.39
N GLU A 61 -14.99 -9.53 1.06
CA GLU A 61 -15.22 -10.36 2.25
C GLU A 61 -15.23 -9.55 3.56
N ILE A 62 -15.23 -8.21 3.49
CA ILE A 62 -15.18 -7.29 4.64
C ILE A 62 -16.58 -6.74 4.99
N GLU A 63 -17.65 -7.51 4.75
CA GLU A 63 -19.03 -7.14 5.11
C GLU A 63 -19.39 -7.44 6.57
#